data_AF-A0A8S0RYK5-F1
#
_entry.id   AF-A0A8S0RYK5-F1
#
_cell.length_a   1.000
_cell.length_b   1.000
_cell.length_c   1.000
_cell.angle_alpha   90.00
_cell.angle_beta   90.00
_cell.angle_gamma   90.00
#
_symmetry.space_group_name_H-M   'P 1'
#
loop_
_entity.id
_entity.type
_entity.pdbx_description
1 polymer ?
#
loop_
_entity_poly.entity_id
_entity_poly.type
_entity_poly.pdbx_seq_one_letter_code
_entity_poly.pdbx_strand_id
1 'polypeptide(L)'
;MQTETVLLEETRHIYSLKMGSSSCKICLIISVFVWFLLFLFCVCPVNSLESVNFNEANQSFHPDKELQKLKIIRAHLMKINKPAVKTIRSPDGDLIDCIFAHQQPAFDHPHLKGQKPMDPPERPQGHRSRTGIFLAENFQLWSLSDESCPEGTVPIRRTSEQDIIRARSLSTFGKKIPKQFRRDSSSNGHEHAVGYVTGDVYYGAKASINVWAPQVANQNEFSLSQLWVIAGSFGDDLNTIEAGWQVSPELYGDNYPRFFTYWTSDAYQATGCYNLLCSGFVQTNNKIAIGAAISPTSSYNGGQFDISLLVWKDPKHGNWWLEFGSGVLVGYWPSFLFTHLRDHASMVQFGGEIVNSSPSGFHTSTQMGSGHFAGEGFGKSSYFRNLQIVDWDNSLVPLSNLKVLADHPNCYDIQGGVNGVWGNYFYYGGPGRNSRCP
;
A
#
# COMPACT_ATOMS: atom_id res chain seq x y z
N MET A 1 62.62 -7.87 -53.22
CA MET A 1 63.82 -8.47 -52.60
C MET A 1 63.79 -8.07 -51.14
N GLN A 2 63.31 -8.98 -50.29
CA GLN A 2 64.13 -9.88 -49.45
C GLN A 2 64.69 -9.09 -48.26
N THR A 3 64.08 -9.31 -47.08
CA THR A 3 64.65 -10.08 -45.93
C THR A 3 65.56 -9.17 -45.08
N GLU A 4 65.73 -9.30 -43.78
CA GLU A 4 65.42 -10.34 -42.80
C GLU A 4 65.58 -9.71 -41.40
N THR A 5 64.81 -10.24 -40.45
CA THR A 5 65.08 -10.31 -39.01
C THR A 5 66.50 -10.75 -38.67
N VAL A 6 67.12 -10.18 -37.62
CA VAL A 6 67.96 -10.92 -36.65
C VAL A 6 67.91 -10.29 -35.25
N LEU A 7 67.68 -11.16 -34.27
CA LEU A 7 67.76 -11.04 -32.81
C LEU A 7 69.20 -11.13 -32.28
N LEU A 8 69.48 -10.55 -31.11
CA LEU A 8 70.41 -11.07 -30.07
C LEU A 8 70.06 -10.33 -28.74
N GLU A 9 69.54 -10.98 -27.69
CA GLU A 9 70.23 -11.71 -26.60
C GLU A 9 71.40 -10.90 -25.98
N GLU A 10 71.63 -10.76 -24.67
CA GLU A 10 71.19 -11.45 -23.45
C GLU A 10 71.73 -10.64 -22.25
N THR A 11 71.04 -10.55 -21.09
CA THR A 11 71.69 -10.83 -19.79
C THR A 11 70.66 -11.09 -18.68
N ARG A 12 70.65 -12.32 -18.17
CA ARG A 12 69.97 -12.75 -16.94
C ARG A 12 70.81 -12.40 -15.72
N HIS A 13 70.15 -12.08 -14.60
CA HIS A 13 70.64 -12.49 -13.28
C HIS A 13 69.79 -13.63 -12.73
N ILE A 14 70.50 -14.66 -12.31
CA ILE A 14 70.04 -15.95 -11.78
C ILE A 14 70.23 -15.95 -10.26
N TYR A 15 69.24 -16.44 -9.53
CA TYR A 15 69.38 -17.25 -8.30
C TYR A 15 68.32 -18.36 -8.45
N SER A 16 68.63 -19.58 -8.91
CA SER A 16 69.36 -20.71 -8.30
C SER A 16 68.68 -21.39 -7.11
N LEU A 17 68.01 -22.53 -7.45
CA LEU A 17 67.99 -23.87 -6.82
C LEU A 17 67.46 -24.00 -5.35
N LYS A 18 66.78 -25.07 -4.90
CA LYS A 18 66.61 -26.46 -5.36
C LYS A 18 65.49 -27.15 -4.54
N MET A 19 64.95 -28.24 -5.10
CA MET A 19 63.93 -29.17 -4.58
C MET A 19 64.18 -29.76 -3.17
N GLY A 20 63.08 -30.11 -2.50
CA GLY A 20 63.06 -31.06 -1.37
C GLY A 20 61.65 -31.57 -1.05
N SER A 21 61.42 -32.86 -1.32
CA SER A 21 60.23 -33.66 -0.94
C SER A 21 59.98 -33.65 0.59
N SER A 22 58.73 -33.49 1.02
CA SER A 22 58.32 -33.81 2.40
C SER A 22 56.85 -34.20 2.49
N SER A 23 56.63 -35.37 3.08
CA SER A 23 55.36 -36.07 3.24
C SER A 23 54.35 -35.39 4.19
N CYS A 24 53.08 -35.59 3.85
CA CYS A 24 51.97 -35.94 4.76
C CYS A 24 51.79 -35.12 6.06
N LYS A 25 51.02 -34.01 5.98
CA LYS A 25 50.29 -33.45 7.14
C LYS A 25 48.89 -32.88 6.85
N ILE A 26 48.41 -32.89 5.61
CA ILE A 26 47.11 -32.29 5.25
C ILE A 26 45.92 -33.26 5.44
N CYS A 27 46.18 -34.57 5.54
CA CYS A 27 45.12 -35.58 5.71
C CYS A 27 44.64 -35.78 7.18
N LEU A 28 45.39 -35.28 8.18
CA LEU A 28 45.03 -35.50 9.59
C LEU A 28 44.01 -34.48 10.15
N ILE A 29 43.93 -33.27 9.60
CA ILE A 29 43.06 -32.21 10.16
C ILE A 29 41.59 -32.44 9.79
N ILE A 30 41.32 -33.03 8.62
CA ILE A 30 39.97 -33.37 8.16
C ILE A 30 39.39 -34.54 8.98
N SER A 31 40.23 -35.49 9.40
CA SER A 31 39.81 -36.64 10.22
C SER A 31 39.41 -36.26 11.65
N VAL A 32 40.11 -35.30 12.26
CA VAL A 32 39.82 -34.84 13.64
C VAL A 32 38.52 -34.02 13.72
N PHE A 33 38.19 -33.24 12.68
CA PHE A 33 36.96 -32.42 12.65
C PHE A 33 35.69 -33.26 12.46
N VAL A 34 35.77 -34.35 11.67
CA VAL A 34 34.63 -35.25 11.43
C VAL A 34 34.32 -36.10 12.68
N TRP A 35 35.34 -36.49 13.45
CA TRP A 35 35.14 -37.21 14.71
C TRP A 35 34.58 -36.31 15.83
N PHE A 36 34.94 -35.02 15.86
CA PHE A 36 34.39 -34.06 16.82
C PHE A 36 32.88 -33.79 16.57
N LEU A 37 32.46 -33.78 15.30
CA LEU A 37 31.05 -33.65 14.93
C LEU A 37 30.22 -34.91 15.26
N LEU A 38 30.81 -36.12 15.19
CA LEU A 38 30.12 -37.36 15.55
C LEU A 38 30.02 -37.60 17.07
N PHE A 39 30.97 -37.10 17.87
CA PHE A 39 30.94 -37.28 19.33
C PHE A 39 29.97 -36.33 20.05
N LEU A 40 29.68 -35.15 19.47
CA LEU A 40 28.66 -34.23 20.00
C LEU A 40 27.22 -34.74 19.83
N PHE A 41 26.98 -35.72 18.96
CA PHE A 41 25.68 -36.38 18.82
C PHE A 41 25.43 -37.53 19.81
N CYS A 42 26.44 -37.98 20.56
CA CYS A 42 26.32 -39.17 21.42
C CYS A 42 26.36 -38.90 22.93
N VAL A 43 26.52 -37.65 23.39
CA VAL A 43 26.59 -37.34 24.83
C VAL A 43 25.83 -36.07 25.18
N CYS A 44 24.51 -36.10 25.09
CA CYS A 44 23.63 -35.27 25.91
C CYS A 44 22.42 -36.12 26.35
N PRO A 45 22.14 -36.22 27.66
CA PRO A 45 21.05 -37.02 28.18
C PRO A 45 19.71 -36.41 27.79
N VAL A 46 18.78 -37.27 27.37
CA VAL A 46 17.37 -36.93 27.21
C VAL A 46 16.81 -36.63 28.61
N ASN A 47 16.84 -35.36 29.00
CA ASN A 47 16.08 -34.87 30.13
C ASN A 47 14.80 -34.20 29.61
N SER A 48 13.69 -34.74 30.12
CA SER A 48 12.30 -34.33 29.96
C SER A 48 12.11 -32.83 29.68
N LEU A 49 11.57 -32.52 28.50
CA LEU A 49 10.89 -31.25 28.28
C LEU A 49 9.65 -31.22 29.17
N GLU A 50 9.63 -30.28 30.12
CA GLU A 50 8.43 -29.92 30.86
C GLU A 50 7.28 -29.67 29.88
N SER A 51 6.12 -30.21 30.22
CA SER A 51 4.87 -30.12 29.48
C SER A 51 4.50 -28.67 29.20
N VAL A 52 4.80 -28.19 28.00
CA VAL A 52 4.07 -27.07 27.40
C VAL A 52 2.70 -27.63 27.06
N ASN A 53 1.70 -27.23 27.83
CA ASN A 53 0.30 -27.55 27.63
C ASN A 53 -0.16 -26.91 26.31
N PHE A 54 0.08 -27.58 25.19
CA PHE A 54 -0.67 -27.33 23.97
C PHE A 54 -2.09 -27.80 24.27
N ASN A 55 -2.97 -26.86 24.58
CA ASN A 55 -4.38 -27.04 24.22
C ASN A 55 -4.44 -27.09 22.68
N GLU A 56 -4.09 -28.24 22.12
CA GLU A 56 -4.58 -28.66 20.81
C GLU A 56 -6.10 -28.68 20.92
N ALA A 57 -6.71 -27.55 20.56
CA ALA A 57 -8.11 -27.57 20.19
C ALA A 57 -8.21 -28.55 19.01
N ASN A 58 -8.85 -29.70 19.25
CA ASN A 58 -9.27 -30.67 18.25
C ASN A 58 -9.93 -29.96 17.06
N GLN A 59 -9.17 -29.60 16.02
CA GLN A 59 -9.73 -29.27 14.72
C GLN A 59 -9.95 -30.58 13.98
N SER A 60 -11.03 -31.27 14.35
CA SER A 60 -11.52 -32.38 13.54
C SER A 60 -11.86 -31.84 12.15
N PHE A 61 -11.09 -32.24 11.14
CA PHE A 61 -11.41 -31.93 9.76
C PHE A 61 -12.79 -32.51 9.45
N HIS A 62 -13.74 -31.64 9.13
CA HIS A 62 -15.10 -32.01 8.77
C HIS A 62 -15.29 -31.74 7.27
N PRO A 63 -15.06 -32.74 6.39
CA PRO A 63 -15.07 -32.55 4.94
C PRO A 63 -16.34 -31.86 4.42
N ASP A 64 -17.50 -32.19 5.00
CA ASP A 64 -18.79 -31.61 4.60
C ASP A 64 -18.88 -30.12 4.92
N LYS A 65 -18.33 -29.68 6.06
CA LYS A 65 -18.32 -28.26 6.47
C LYS A 65 -17.40 -27.43 5.59
N GLU A 66 -16.22 -27.96 5.28
CA GLU A 66 -15.27 -27.29 4.37
C GLU A 66 -15.82 -27.21 2.93
N LEU A 67 -16.46 -28.28 2.45
CA LEU A 67 -17.12 -28.27 1.15
C LEU A 67 -18.26 -27.24 1.10
N GLN A 68 -19.07 -27.14 2.15
CA GLN A 68 -20.13 -26.14 2.25
C GLN A 68 -19.57 -24.72 2.27
N LYS A 69 -18.49 -24.48 3.03
CA LYS A 69 -17.78 -23.20 3.06
C LYS A 69 -17.27 -22.81 1.67
N LEU A 70 -16.62 -23.73 0.95
CA LEU A 70 -16.14 -23.48 -0.42
C LEU A 70 -17.30 -23.18 -1.40
N LYS A 71 -18.44 -23.87 -1.28
CA LYS A 71 -19.63 -23.57 -2.09
C LYS A 71 -20.13 -22.14 -1.86
N ILE A 72 -20.19 -21.69 -0.60
CA ILE A 72 -20.60 -20.33 -0.26
C ILE A 72 -19.62 -19.31 -0.83
N ILE A 73 -18.30 -19.55 -0.70
CA ILE A 73 -17.26 -18.67 -1.25
C ILE A 73 -17.40 -18.55 -2.77
N ARG A 74 -17.55 -19.67 -3.48
CA ARG A 74 -17.72 -19.66 -4.95
C ARG A 74 -18.96 -18.92 -5.39
N ALA A 75 -20.09 -19.12 -4.69
CA ALA A 75 -21.32 -18.39 -4.97
C ALA A 75 -21.15 -16.88 -4.74
N HIS A 76 -20.41 -16.47 -3.71
CA HIS A 76 -20.08 -15.07 -3.47
C HIS A 76 -19.19 -14.49 -4.58
N LEU A 77 -18.14 -15.21 -4.98
CA LEU A 77 -17.25 -14.78 -6.07
C LEU A 77 -17.98 -14.60 -7.40
N MET A 78 -18.89 -15.52 -7.75
CA MET A 78 -19.73 -15.40 -8.94
C MET A 78 -20.62 -14.15 -8.91
N LYS A 79 -20.95 -13.62 -7.73
CA LYS A 79 -21.75 -12.40 -7.58
C LYS A 79 -20.91 -11.13 -7.74
N ILE A 80 -19.71 -11.11 -7.15
CA ILE A 80 -18.88 -9.89 -7.08
C ILE A 80 -17.96 -9.71 -8.30
N ASN A 81 -17.42 -10.81 -8.86
CA ASN A 81 -16.59 -10.74 -10.05
C ASN A 81 -17.50 -10.64 -11.28
N LYS A 82 -17.48 -9.48 -11.94
CA LYS A 82 -18.29 -9.23 -13.14
C LYS A 82 -17.73 -9.96 -14.36
N PRO A 83 -18.56 -10.30 -15.35
CA PRO A 83 -18.09 -10.87 -16.61
C PRO A 83 -17.05 -9.96 -17.28
N ALA A 84 -15.85 -10.49 -17.47
CA ALA A 84 -14.76 -9.77 -18.13
C ALA A 84 -14.86 -9.94 -19.65
N VAL A 85 -14.62 -8.86 -20.40
CA VAL A 85 -14.44 -8.94 -21.86
C VAL A 85 -13.03 -9.36 -22.23
N LYS A 86 -12.07 -9.08 -21.34
CA LYS A 86 -10.66 -9.44 -21.44
C LYS A 86 -10.10 -9.58 -20.04
N THR A 87 -9.21 -10.56 -19.82
CA THR A 87 -8.44 -10.70 -18.58
C THR A 87 -6.96 -10.56 -18.93
N ILE A 88 -6.26 -9.71 -18.20
CA ILE A 88 -4.81 -9.49 -18.32
C ILE A 88 -4.15 -10.11 -17.09
N ARG A 89 -3.04 -10.84 -17.29
CA ARG A 89 -2.25 -11.38 -16.19
C ARG A 89 -1.08 -10.44 -15.91
N SER A 90 -1.08 -9.86 -14.72
CA SER A 90 -0.01 -8.98 -14.24
C SER A 90 1.25 -9.78 -13.85
N PRO A 91 2.46 -9.20 -13.93
CA PRO A 91 3.71 -9.88 -13.56
C PRO A 91 3.76 -10.38 -12.11
N ASP A 92 3.06 -9.72 -11.19
CA ASP A 92 2.90 -10.11 -9.77
C ASP A 92 1.88 -11.25 -9.57
N GLY A 93 1.25 -11.74 -10.63
CA GLY A 93 0.31 -12.85 -10.61
C GLY A 93 -1.16 -12.45 -10.50
N ASP A 94 -1.45 -11.15 -10.34
CA ASP A 94 -2.83 -10.65 -10.34
C ASP A 94 -3.51 -10.87 -11.70
N LEU A 95 -4.83 -11.07 -11.64
CA LEU A 95 -5.70 -11.05 -12.81
C LEU A 95 -6.47 -9.74 -12.83
N ILE A 96 -6.32 -8.97 -13.90
CA ILE A 96 -7.03 -7.72 -14.15
C ILE A 96 -8.12 -7.99 -15.17
N ASP A 97 -9.37 -7.88 -14.74
CA ASP A 97 -10.55 -8.04 -15.58
C ASP A 97 -10.97 -6.70 -16.16
N CYS A 98 -10.96 -6.60 -17.48
CA CYS A 98 -11.54 -5.48 -18.20
C CYS A 98 -13.05 -5.72 -18.28
N ILE A 99 -13.83 -4.89 -17.59
CA ILE A 99 -15.29 -5.00 -17.51
C ILE A 99 -15.90 -3.78 -18.19
N PHE A 100 -17.00 -3.95 -18.93
CA PHE A 100 -17.69 -2.80 -19.52
C PHE A 100 -18.02 -1.77 -18.44
N ALA A 101 -17.75 -0.50 -18.71
CA ALA A 101 -17.80 0.54 -17.68
C ALA A 101 -19.19 0.69 -17.02
N HIS A 102 -20.27 0.35 -17.72
CA HIS A 102 -21.65 0.37 -17.19
C HIS A 102 -22.07 -0.93 -16.46
N GLN A 103 -21.21 -1.94 -16.41
CA GLN A 103 -21.44 -3.24 -15.77
C GLN A 103 -20.54 -3.45 -14.53
N GLN A 104 -19.69 -2.46 -14.20
CA GLN A 104 -18.82 -2.50 -13.02
C GLN A 104 -19.63 -2.55 -11.71
N PRO A 105 -19.02 -2.97 -10.58
CA PRO A 105 -19.71 -3.14 -9.29
C PRO A 105 -20.49 -1.92 -8.78
N ALA A 106 -20.09 -0.70 -9.16
CA ALA A 106 -20.80 0.53 -8.80
C ALA A 106 -22.30 0.49 -9.16
N PHE A 107 -22.64 -0.11 -10.31
CA PHE A 107 -24.01 -0.14 -10.84
C PHE A 107 -24.90 -1.22 -10.21
N ASP A 108 -24.39 -1.99 -9.25
CA ASP A 108 -25.24 -2.80 -8.38
C ASP A 108 -25.97 -1.95 -7.33
N HIS A 109 -25.52 -0.71 -7.09
CA HIS A 109 -26.18 0.20 -6.17
C HIS A 109 -27.58 0.58 -6.70
N PRO A 110 -28.65 0.53 -5.88
CA PRO A 110 -30.02 0.81 -6.32
C PRO A 110 -30.18 2.16 -7.03
N HIS A 111 -29.47 3.20 -6.56
CA HIS A 111 -29.53 4.55 -7.14
C HIS A 111 -28.69 4.74 -8.42
N LEU A 112 -27.80 3.80 -8.74
CA LEU A 112 -26.97 3.87 -9.96
C LEU A 112 -27.42 2.86 -11.02
N LYS A 113 -28.16 1.82 -10.63
CA LYS A 113 -28.56 0.73 -11.51
C LYS A 113 -29.17 1.23 -12.83
N GLY A 114 -28.61 0.75 -13.95
CA GLY A 114 -29.06 1.12 -15.29
C GLY A 114 -28.49 2.44 -15.84
N GLN A 115 -27.69 3.16 -15.05
CA GLN A 115 -27.00 4.37 -15.50
C GLN A 115 -25.66 4.03 -16.16
N LYS A 116 -25.00 5.05 -16.70
CA LYS A 116 -23.64 4.98 -17.24
C LYS A 116 -22.73 5.93 -16.47
N PRO A 117 -21.40 5.72 -16.50
CA PRO A 117 -20.47 6.69 -15.95
C PRO A 117 -20.67 8.08 -16.55
N MET A 118 -20.42 9.12 -15.75
CA MET A 118 -20.59 10.52 -16.15
C MET A 118 -19.40 10.99 -16.99
N ASP A 119 -19.64 12.06 -17.76
CA ASP A 119 -18.57 12.77 -18.44
C ASP A 119 -17.59 13.41 -17.43
N PRO A 120 -16.31 13.60 -17.83
CA PRO A 120 -15.31 14.28 -17.01
C PRO A 120 -15.79 15.63 -16.43
N PRO A 121 -15.45 15.93 -15.17
CA PRO A 121 -15.81 17.20 -14.53
C PRO A 121 -14.85 18.32 -14.97
N GLU A 122 -15.20 19.55 -14.60
CA GLU A 122 -14.24 20.65 -14.63
C GLU A 122 -13.17 20.44 -13.54
N ARG A 123 -11.90 20.70 -13.90
CA ARG A 123 -10.77 20.62 -12.96
C ARG A 123 -10.63 21.93 -12.19
N PRO A 124 -10.09 21.90 -10.95
CA PRO A 124 -9.83 23.12 -10.21
C PRO A 124 -8.89 24.08 -10.95
N GLN A 125 -9.12 25.38 -10.79
CA GLN A 125 -8.23 26.42 -11.30
C GLN A 125 -6.83 26.26 -10.70
N GLY A 126 -5.80 26.60 -11.49
CA GLY A 126 -4.40 26.37 -11.10
C GLY A 126 -3.94 24.92 -11.24
N HIS A 127 -4.83 23.97 -11.58
CA HIS A 127 -4.42 22.63 -11.97
C HIS A 127 -3.66 22.67 -13.31
N ARG A 128 -2.33 22.64 -13.25
CA ARG A 128 -1.48 22.43 -14.43
C ARG A 128 -1.36 20.94 -14.69
N SER A 129 -2.24 20.40 -15.53
CA SER A 129 -1.95 19.11 -16.16
C SER A 129 -0.70 19.32 -17.02
N ARG A 130 0.32 18.46 -16.89
CA ARG A 130 1.46 18.45 -17.82
C ARG A 130 0.98 17.89 -19.17
N THR A 131 0.05 18.57 -19.82
CA THR A 131 -0.37 18.32 -21.20
C THR A 131 0.82 18.58 -22.09
N GLY A 132 1.48 17.51 -22.53
CA GLY A 132 2.66 17.58 -23.41
C GLY A 132 3.74 16.55 -23.13
N ILE A 133 3.73 15.93 -21.94
CA ILE A 133 4.57 14.78 -21.62
C ILE A 133 3.63 13.68 -21.10
N PHE A 134 2.90 13.03 -22.02
CA PHE A 134 2.38 11.68 -21.77
C PHE A 134 3.56 10.70 -21.75
N LEU A 135 4.54 10.91 -20.86
CA LEU A 135 5.27 9.75 -20.40
C LEU A 135 4.19 8.94 -19.71
N ALA A 136 3.81 7.83 -20.36
CA ALA A 136 3.10 6.75 -19.73
C ALA A 136 3.98 6.31 -18.57
N GLU A 137 3.89 7.02 -17.45
CA GLU A 137 4.43 6.57 -16.19
C GLU A 137 3.56 5.37 -15.86
N ASN A 138 4.06 4.19 -16.21
CA ASN A 138 3.47 2.92 -15.88
C ASN A 138 3.58 2.76 -14.37
N PHE A 139 2.63 3.37 -13.65
CA PHE A 139 2.62 3.39 -12.18
C PHE A 139 2.24 2.04 -11.58
N GLN A 140 1.74 1.09 -12.39
CA GLN A 140 1.25 -0.19 -11.91
C GLN A 140 1.86 -1.35 -12.66
N LEU A 141 2.22 -2.43 -11.96
CA LEU A 141 2.91 -3.58 -12.55
C LEU A 141 2.16 -4.20 -13.74
N TRP A 142 0.83 -4.24 -13.68
CA TRP A 142 0.02 -4.80 -14.76
C TRP A 142 0.14 -4.00 -16.08
N SER A 143 0.39 -2.70 -16.00
CA SER A 143 0.62 -1.84 -17.18
C SER A 143 1.99 -2.04 -17.83
N LEU A 144 2.87 -2.83 -17.21
CA LEU A 144 4.13 -3.28 -17.82
C LEU A 144 3.92 -4.49 -18.74
N SER A 145 2.74 -5.13 -18.70
CA SER A 145 2.35 -6.02 -19.79
C SER A 145 2.11 -5.18 -21.04
N ASP A 146 2.46 -5.67 -22.23
CA ASP A 146 2.14 -5.02 -23.51
C ASP A 146 0.62 -5.07 -23.83
N GLU A 147 -0.20 -5.25 -22.80
CA GLU A 147 -1.64 -5.37 -22.85
C GLU A 147 -2.32 -4.19 -22.18
N SER A 148 -3.43 -3.75 -22.76
CA SER A 148 -4.31 -2.75 -22.17
C SER A 148 -5.76 -3.20 -22.23
N CYS A 149 -6.59 -2.59 -21.37
CA CYS A 149 -8.03 -2.79 -21.42
C CYS A 149 -8.65 -2.01 -22.59
N PRO A 150 -9.58 -2.62 -23.36
CA PRO A 150 -10.24 -1.96 -24.47
C PRO A 150 -10.96 -0.67 -24.05
N GLU A 151 -11.15 0.26 -24.99
CA GLU A 151 -11.96 1.46 -24.75
C GLU A 151 -13.39 1.08 -24.33
N GLY A 152 -13.98 1.89 -23.44
CA GLY A 152 -15.30 1.63 -22.86
C GLY A 152 -15.33 0.57 -21.75
N THR A 153 -14.17 0.06 -21.35
CA THR A 153 -14.01 -0.87 -20.21
C THR A 153 -13.23 -0.23 -19.07
N VAL A 154 -13.31 -0.83 -17.88
CA VAL A 154 -12.55 -0.45 -16.69
C VAL A 154 -11.78 -1.68 -16.17
N PRO A 155 -10.48 -1.58 -15.86
CA PRO A 155 -9.71 -2.66 -15.25
C PRO A 155 -10.08 -2.81 -13.77
N ILE A 156 -10.42 -4.03 -13.37
CA ILE A 156 -10.72 -4.38 -11.98
C ILE A 156 -9.88 -5.59 -11.60
N ARG A 157 -9.16 -5.52 -10.48
CA ARG A 157 -8.44 -6.67 -9.93
C ARG A 157 -9.45 -7.74 -9.51
N ARG A 158 -9.34 -8.93 -10.07
CA ARG A 158 -10.23 -10.06 -9.75
C ARG A 158 -10.06 -10.47 -8.29
N THR A 159 -11.18 -10.65 -7.59
CA THR A 159 -11.15 -11.20 -6.23
C THR A 159 -10.99 -12.72 -6.30
N SER A 160 -10.04 -13.27 -5.55
CA SER A 160 -9.75 -14.72 -5.52
C SER A 160 -10.44 -15.44 -4.35
N GLU A 161 -10.52 -16.78 -4.40
CA GLU A 161 -10.95 -17.59 -3.25
C GLU A 161 -10.07 -17.33 -2.02
N GLN A 162 -8.76 -17.12 -2.22
CA GLN A 162 -7.83 -16.85 -1.12
C GLN A 162 -8.09 -15.50 -0.46
N ASP A 163 -8.51 -14.49 -1.22
CA ASP A 163 -8.87 -13.17 -0.68
C ASP A 163 -10.04 -13.28 0.30
N ILE A 164 -11.03 -14.11 -0.04
CA ILE A 164 -12.19 -14.38 0.81
C ILE A 164 -11.81 -15.21 2.03
N ILE A 165 -10.90 -16.19 1.90
CA ILE A 165 -10.47 -17.04 3.01
C ILE A 165 -9.67 -16.23 4.06
N ARG A 166 -8.85 -15.27 3.63
CA ARG A 166 -8.11 -14.37 4.53
C ARG A 166 -9.03 -13.40 5.26
N ALA A 167 -10.14 -12.99 4.64
CA ALA A 167 -11.11 -12.11 5.26
C ALA A 167 -11.81 -12.79 6.45
N ARG A 168 -12.05 -12.02 7.51
CA ARG A 168 -12.68 -12.53 8.74
C ARG A 168 -14.11 -13.03 8.54
N SER A 169 -14.86 -12.38 7.65
CA SER A 169 -16.25 -12.72 7.35
C SER A 169 -16.60 -12.27 5.93
N LEU A 170 -17.44 -13.07 5.27
CA LEU A 170 -18.08 -12.73 4.00
C LEU A 170 -18.97 -11.48 4.11
N SER A 171 -19.66 -11.29 5.24
CA SER A 171 -20.58 -10.16 5.42
C SER A 171 -19.86 -8.81 5.54
N THR A 172 -18.59 -8.83 5.94
CA THR A 172 -17.75 -7.64 6.13
C THR A 172 -16.65 -7.55 5.08
N PHE A 173 -16.65 -8.42 4.06
CA PHE A 173 -15.66 -8.37 2.99
C PHE A 173 -15.73 -7.01 2.27
N GLY A 174 -14.56 -6.38 2.11
CA GLY A 174 -14.46 -5.03 1.56
C GLY A 174 -14.82 -3.90 2.51
N LYS A 175 -15.13 -4.16 3.79
CA LYS A 175 -15.40 -3.12 4.80
C LYS A 175 -14.32 -3.10 5.88
N LYS A 176 -13.97 -1.92 6.39
CA LYS A 176 -13.23 -1.79 7.66
C LYS A 176 -14.15 -2.29 8.77
N ILE A 177 -13.59 -2.99 9.75
CA ILE A 177 -14.35 -3.53 10.87
C ILE A 177 -14.39 -2.48 11.98
N PRO A 178 -15.56 -2.12 12.53
CA PRO A 178 -15.62 -1.32 13.74
C PRO A 178 -15.02 -2.13 14.89
N LYS A 179 -13.78 -1.84 15.26
CA LYS A 179 -13.25 -2.34 16.53
C LYS A 179 -13.95 -1.58 17.65
N GLN A 180 -14.57 -2.31 18.57
CA GLN A 180 -15.07 -1.73 19.82
C GLN A 180 -13.91 -1.00 20.51
N PHE A 181 -14.10 0.28 20.82
CA PHE A 181 -13.20 1.07 21.63
C PHE A 181 -12.81 0.29 22.89
N ARG A 182 -11.57 -0.21 22.96
CA ARG A 182 -11.02 -0.65 24.24
C ARG A 182 -10.64 0.62 24.96
N ARG A 183 -11.41 0.96 25.99
CA ARG A 183 -11.32 2.19 26.79
C ARG A 183 -9.93 2.45 27.41
N ASP A 184 -9.01 1.48 27.35
CA ASP A 184 -7.73 1.50 28.04
C ASP A 184 -6.49 1.68 27.13
N SER A 185 -6.65 1.76 25.79
CA SER A 185 -5.57 2.14 24.89
C SER A 185 -5.94 3.41 24.12
N SER A 186 -5.12 4.45 24.21
CA SER A 186 -5.31 5.75 23.55
C SER A 186 -5.40 5.69 22.03
N SER A 187 -5.15 4.52 21.43
CA SER A 187 -5.47 4.22 20.04
C SER A 187 -6.11 2.83 19.92
N ASN A 188 -7.03 2.63 18.97
CA ASN A 188 -7.74 1.36 18.73
C ASN A 188 -6.83 0.25 18.13
N GLY A 189 -5.54 0.28 18.44
CA GLY A 189 -4.47 -0.47 17.77
C GLY A 189 -4.06 0.13 16.42
N HIS A 190 -4.42 1.40 16.17
CA HIS A 190 -4.01 2.15 14.98
C HIS A 190 -3.09 3.27 15.41
N GLU A 191 -2.00 3.54 14.69
CA GLU A 191 -1.08 4.62 15.05
C GLU A 191 -0.79 5.49 13.84
N HIS A 192 -0.79 6.80 14.06
CA HIS A 192 -0.76 7.78 12.99
C HIS A 192 0.46 8.69 13.10
N ALA A 193 0.96 9.10 11.93
CA ALA A 193 1.84 10.26 11.77
C ALA A 193 1.31 11.09 10.61
N VAL A 194 0.59 12.17 10.94
CA VAL A 194 -0.27 12.91 10.00
C VAL A 194 -0.04 14.41 10.03
N GLY A 195 -0.08 15.02 8.85
CA GLY A 195 -0.28 16.44 8.65
C GLY A 195 -1.75 16.74 8.37
N TYR A 196 -2.32 17.78 8.97
CA TYR A 196 -3.73 18.12 8.80
C TYR A 196 -4.01 19.62 8.76
N VAL A 197 -5.15 19.96 8.15
CA VAL A 197 -5.78 21.27 8.19
C VAL A 197 -7.24 21.12 8.61
N THR A 198 -7.71 22.06 9.43
CA THR A 198 -9.09 22.11 9.94
C THR A 198 -9.44 23.55 10.29
N GLY A 199 -10.73 23.81 10.50
CA GLY A 199 -11.25 25.13 10.87
C GLY A 199 -11.86 25.91 9.71
N ASP A 200 -11.73 25.42 8.47
CA ASP A 200 -12.32 26.00 7.27
C ASP A 200 -13.20 24.99 6.53
N VAL A 201 -13.75 25.43 5.40
CA VAL A 201 -14.51 24.63 4.44
C VAL A 201 -13.57 24.20 3.31
N TYR A 202 -13.52 22.90 3.03
CA TYR A 202 -12.67 22.33 1.98
C TYR A 202 -13.51 21.60 0.93
N TYR A 203 -13.18 21.80 -0.34
CA TYR A 203 -13.83 21.15 -1.49
C TYR A 203 -12.91 20.13 -2.16
N GLY A 204 -11.75 19.85 -1.57
CA GLY A 204 -10.80 18.90 -2.11
C GLY A 204 -9.42 19.06 -1.54
N ALA A 205 -8.55 18.14 -1.93
CA ALA A 205 -7.16 18.11 -1.52
C ALA A 205 -6.29 17.44 -2.57
N LYS A 206 -5.04 17.89 -2.66
CA LYS A 206 -4.03 17.37 -3.57
C LYS A 206 -2.70 17.17 -2.85
N ALA A 207 -2.04 16.07 -3.17
CA ALA A 207 -0.70 15.77 -2.65
C ALA A 207 0.10 14.89 -3.63
N SER A 208 1.43 15.03 -3.58
CA SER A 208 2.36 14.01 -4.05
C SER A 208 2.79 13.14 -2.88
N ILE A 209 2.60 11.83 -3.02
CA ILE A 209 2.76 10.82 -1.97
C ILE A 209 3.89 9.88 -2.34
N ASN A 210 4.96 9.86 -1.54
CA ASN A 210 6.10 9.01 -1.78
C ASN A 210 5.77 7.53 -1.51
N VAL A 211 6.13 6.64 -2.44
CA VAL A 211 5.76 5.22 -2.40
C VAL A 211 6.94 4.38 -1.90
N TRP A 212 6.69 3.56 -0.88
CA TRP A 212 7.65 2.60 -0.30
C TRP A 212 7.00 1.22 -0.17
N ALA A 213 7.81 0.20 0.06
CA ALA A 213 7.37 -1.15 0.42
C ALA A 213 7.76 -1.46 1.88
N PRO A 214 7.08 -0.86 2.88
CA PRO A 214 7.38 -1.10 4.28
C PRO A 214 7.17 -2.57 4.66
N GLN A 215 8.01 -3.08 5.56
CA GLN A 215 7.79 -4.38 6.18
C GLN A 215 6.59 -4.31 7.14
N VAL A 216 5.62 -5.19 6.93
CA VAL A 216 4.51 -5.42 7.86
C VAL A 216 4.79 -6.68 8.67
N ALA A 217 4.65 -6.60 9.99
CA ALA A 217 5.07 -7.66 10.90
C ALA A 217 4.14 -8.89 10.88
N ASN A 218 2.83 -8.67 10.73
CA ASN A 218 1.81 -9.70 10.83
C ASN A 218 0.80 -9.60 9.68
N GLN A 219 0.18 -10.73 9.33
CA GLN A 219 -0.80 -10.77 8.23
C GLN A 219 -2.02 -9.86 8.47
N ASN A 220 -2.41 -9.66 9.74
CA ASN A 220 -3.58 -8.87 10.14
C ASN A 220 -3.22 -7.40 10.45
N GLU A 221 -1.99 -6.99 10.17
CA GLU A 221 -1.54 -5.61 10.22
C GLU A 221 -1.45 -5.02 8.82
N PHE A 222 -1.36 -3.70 8.74
CA PHE A 222 -1.08 -2.99 7.51
C PHE A 222 -0.24 -1.76 7.79
N SER A 223 0.33 -1.22 6.73
CA SER A 223 0.95 0.11 6.70
C SER A 223 0.48 0.85 5.48
N LEU A 224 0.01 2.08 5.65
CA LEU A 224 -0.53 2.89 4.56
C LEU A 224 0.01 4.31 4.56
N SER A 225 -0.17 4.95 3.43
CA SER A 225 0.11 6.37 3.19
C SER A 225 -1.01 6.94 2.34
N GLN A 226 -1.75 7.92 2.86
CA GLN A 226 -2.94 8.39 2.18
C GLN A 226 -3.28 9.86 2.43
N LEU A 227 -4.24 10.32 1.65
CA LEU A 227 -5.00 11.54 1.81
C LEU A 227 -6.40 11.20 2.31
N TRP A 228 -6.87 11.94 3.31
CA TRP A 228 -8.22 11.86 3.84
C TRP A 228 -8.97 13.18 3.59
N VAL A 229 -10.18 13.08 3.07
CA VAL A 229 -11.17 14.16 3.03
C VAL A 229 -12.27 13.81 4.01
N ILE A 230 -12.47 14.65 5.04
CA ILE A 230 -13.24 14.29 6.24
C ILE A 230 -14.31 15.35 6.53
N ALA A 231 -15.50 14.89 6.93
CA ALA A 231 -16.55 15.72 7.50
C ALA A 231 -17.35 14.95 8.57
N GLY A 232 -18.05 15.67 9.45
CA GLY A 232 -18.78 15.08 10.58
C GLY A 232 -17.90 14.83 11.81
N SER A 233 -18.39 14.03 12.76
CA SER A 233 -17.77 13.82 14.07
C SER A 233 -17.22 12.40 14.22
N PHE A 234 -16.02 12.29 14.80
CA PHE A 234 -15.41 11.00 15.12
C PHE A 234 -16.30 10.20 16.10
N GLY A 235 -16.57 8.94 15.77
CA GLY A 235 -17.33 8.01 16.62
C GLY A 235 -18.85 8.06 16.48
N ASP A 236 -19.40 8.98 15.68
CA ASP A 236 -20.84 9.10 15.45
C ASP A 236 -21.15 9.04 13.95
N ASP A 237 -20.99 10.16 13.23
CA ASP A 237 -21.49 10.36 11.87
C ASP A 237 -20.39 10.72 10.85
N LEU A 238 -19.14 10.37 11.15
CA LEU A 238 -17.96 10.66 10.32
C LEU A 238 -18.12 10.16 8.88
N ASN A 239 -17.90 11.06 7.92
CA ASN A 239 -17.77 10.78 6.51
C ASN A 239 -16.29 10.86 6.11
N THR A 240 -15.77 9.86 5.41
CA THR A 240 -14.41 9.90 4.87
C THR A 240 -14.37 9.47 3.41
N ILE A 241 -13.50 10.13 2.66
CA ILE A 241 -12.95 9.65 1.39
C ILE A 241 -11.45 9.53 1.58
N GLU A 242 -10.91 8.38 1.20
CA GLU A 242 -9.54 7.95 1.43
C GLU A 242 -8.93 7.48 0.12
N ALA A 243 -7.74 7.99 -0.22
CA ALA A 243 -7.00 7.55 -1.39
C ALA A 243 -5.49 7.60 -1.14
N GLY A 244 -4.78 6.55 -1.52
CA GLY A 244 -3.36 6.41 -1.21
C GLY A 244 -2.78 5.09 -1.67
N TRP A 245 -1.69 4.68 -1.05
CA TRP A 245 -1.13 3.33 -1.19
C TRP A 245 -1.07 2.63 0.17
N GLN A 246 -1.21 1.31 0.17
CA GLN A 246 -1.07 0.50 1.38
C GLN A 246 -0.39 -0.83 1.09
N VAL A 247 0.31 -1.35 2.10
CA VAL A 247 0.76 -2.74 2.19
C VAL A 247 -0.16 -3.44 3.19
N SER A 248 -1.02 -4.35 2.70
CA SER A 248 -2.01 -5.05 3.51
C SER A 248 -2.08 -6.53 3.12
N PRO A 249 -1.34 -7.41 3.82
CA PRO A 249 -1.35 -8.84 3.54
C PRO A 249 -2.71 -9.50 3.77
N GLU A 250 -3.51 -9.02 4.73
CA GLU A 250 -4.89 -9.49 4.92
C GLU A 250 -5.72 -9.28 3.65
N LEU A 251 -5.67 -8.08 3.07
CA LEU A 251 -6.50 -7.71 1.92
C LEU A 251 -5.98 -8.32 0.62
N TYR A 252 -4.66 -8.27 0.37
CA TYR A 252 -4.09 -8.62 -0.94
C TYR A 252 -3.32 -9.94 -0.97
N GLY A 253 -2.90 -10.46 0.19
CA GLY A 253 -2.15 -11.73 0.26
C GLY A 253 -0.67 -11.60 -0.06
N ASP A 254 -0.16 -10.38 -0.18
CA ASP A 254 1.24 -10.06 -0.46
C ASP A 254 1.69 -8.81 0.32
N ASN A 255 2.94 -8.41 0.07
CA ASN A 255 3.56 -7.23 0.68
C ASN A 255 3.85 -6.14 -0.36
N TYR A 256 3.16 -6.11 -1.50
CA TYR A 256 3.34 -5.04 -2.49
C TYR A 256 2.58 -3.79 -2.04
N PRO A 257 3.15 -2.58 -2.20
CA PRO A 257 2.38 -1.36 -2.03
C PRO A 257 1.36 -1.26 -3.16
N ARG A 258 0.08 -1.21 -2.80
CA ARG A 258 -1.03 -1.23 -3.74
C ARG A 258 -1.81 0.06 -3.66
N PHE A 259 -2.15 0.62 -4.82
CA PHE A 259 -3.04 1.78 -4.89
C PHE A 259 -4.40 1.37 -4.31
N PHE A 260 -4.95 2.15 -3.40
CA PHE A 260 -6.22 1.84 -2.80
C PHE A 260 -7.08 3.08 -2.62
N THR A 261 -8.36 2.81 -2.47
CA THR A 261 -9.33 3.79 -2.03
C THR A 261 -10.21 3.20 -0.94
N TYR A 262 -10.73 4.07 -0.08
CA TYR A 262 -11.77 3.74 0.87
C TYR A 262 -12.76 4.91 0.99
N TRP A 263 -13.98 4.62 1.39
CA TRP A 263 -14.94 5.64 1.80
C TRP A 263 -15.85 5.09 2.89
N THR A 264 -16.44 5.95 3.72
CA THR A 264 -17.55 5.64 4.64
C THR A 264 -18.40 6.89 4.86
N SER A 265 -19.65 6.73 5.27
CA SER A 265 -20.55 7.82 5.65
C SER A 265 -21.13 7.70 7.06
N ASP A 266 -20.65 6.74 7.85
CA ASP A 266 -21.19 6.43 9.19
C ASP A 266 -20.09 5.99 10.17
N ALA A 267 -18.94 6.64 10.15
CA ALA A 267 -17.82 6.36 11.05
C ALA A 267 -17.39 4.88 11.05
N TYR A 268 -17.34 4.25 9.88
CA TYR A 268 -16.91 2.87 9.67
C TYR A 268 -17.81 1.83 10.37
N GLN A 269 -19.07 2.18 10.69
CA GLN A 269 -19.98 1.29 11.42
C GLN A 269 -20.61 0.25 10.49
N ALA A 270 -21.45 0.68 9.55
CA ALA A 270 -22.20 -0.18 8.64
C ALA A 270 -21.91 0.12 7.16
N THR A 271 -21.57 1.36 6.82
CA THR A 271 -21.24 1.79 5.46
C THR A 271 -19.75 1.76 5.19
N GLY A 272 -19.44 1.87 3.90
CA GLY A 272 -18.10 2.04 3.41
C GLY A 272 -17.56 0.85 2.62
N CYS A 273 -16.50 1.11 1.88
CA CYS A 273 -16.00 0.15 0.90
C CYS A 273 -14.52 0.38 0.53
N TYR A 274 -13.74 -0.69 0.56
CA TYR A 274 -12.43 -0.77 -0.06
C TYR A 274 -12.57 -0.93 -1.57
N ASN A 275 -11.87 -0.08 -2.31
CA ASN A 275 -11.69 -0.18 -3.76
C ASN A 275 -13.05 -0.37 -4.46
N LEU A 276 -13.17 -1.43 -5.26
CA LEU A 276 -14.38 -1.85 -5.96
C LEU A 276 -14.97 -3.16 -5.42
N LEU A 277 -14.63 -3.53 -4.17
CA LEU A 277 -15.12 -4.78 -3.54
C LEU A 277 -16.62 -4.73 -3.21
N CYS A 278 -17.20 -3.53 -3.29
CA CYS A 278 -18.60 -3.21 -3.06
C CYS A 278 -18.98 -2.01 -3.93
N SER A 279 -20.27 -1.73 -4.04
CA SER A 279 -20.77 -0.58 -4.79
C SER A 279 -20.50 0.75 -4.08
N GLY A 280 -20.08 1.78 -4.82
CA GLY A 280 -19.99 3.15 -4.29
C GLY A 280 -19.07 4.04 -5.13
N PHE A 281 -17.95 3.52 -5.61
CA PHE A 281 -17.07 4.27 -6.51
C PHE A 281 -17.36 3.90 -7.96
N VAL A 282 -17.53 4.89 -8.84
CA VAL A 282 -17.73 4.71 -10.29
C VAL A 282 -16.41 5.00 -10.99
N GLN A 283 -15.72 3.96 -11.48
CA GLN A 283 -14.51 4.11 -12.27
C GLN A 283 -14.83 4.52 -13.71
N THR A 284 -14.03 5.40 -14.31
CA THR A 284 -14.33 6.00 -15.64
C THR A 284 -13.26 5.75 -16.70
N ASN A 285 -12.08 5.23 -16.34
CA ASN A 285 -10.96 5.04 -17.26
C ASN A 285 -10.50 3.58 -17.32
N ASN A 286 -9.75 3.27 -18.37
CA ASN A 286 -9.19 1.95 -18.65
C ASN A 286 -7.68 1.81 -18.30
N LYS A 287 -7.09 2.78 -17.59
CA LYS A 287 -5.63 2.90 -17.37
C LYS A 287 -5.17 2.60 -15.95
N ILE A 288 -6.04 2.75 -14.94
CA ILE A 288 -5.71 2.53 -13.53
C ILE A 288 -6.60 1.44 -12.95
N ALA A 289 -6.01 0.38 -12.40
CA ALA A 289 -6.72 -0.67 -11.68
C ALA A 289 -6.59 -0.41 -10.17
N ILE A 290 -7.68 -0.05 -9.50
CA ILE A 290 -7.65 0.16 -8.04
C ILE A 290 -7.39 -1.20 -7.36
N GLY A 291 -6.46 -1.22 -6.43
CA GLY A 291 -5.98 -2.41 -5.74
C GLY A 291 -4.78 -3.10 -6.39
N ALA A 292 -4.33 -2.68 -7.58
CA ALA A 292 -3.15 -3.25 -8.23
C ALA A 292 -1.84 -2.66 -7.65
N ALA A 293 -0.77 -3.47 -7.71
CA ALA A 293 0.55 -3.11 -7.19
C ALA A 293 1.16 -1.93 -7.93
N ILE A 294 1.72 -0.99 -7.16
CA ILE A 294 2.44 0.18 -7.65
C ILE A 294 3.90 -0.20 -7.91
N SER A 295 4.44 0.26 -9.03
CA SER A 295 5.85 0.12 -9.37
C SER A 295 6.30 1.30 -10.24
N PRO A 296 7.54 1.78 -10.11
CA PRO A 296 8.55 1.38 -9.12
C PRO A 296 8.27 1.93 -7.71
N THR A 297 8.97 1.40 -6.71
CA THR A 297 8.94 1.87 -5.31
C THR A 297 10.26 2.57 -4.95
N SER A 298 10.22 3.44 -3.96
CA SER A 298 11.42 4.14 -3.47
C SER A 298 12.35 3.23 -2.68
N SER A 299 13.62 3.61 -2.58
CA SER A 299 14.63 2.89 -1.78
C SER A 299 15.58 3.84 -1.05
N TYR A 300 16.18 3.36 0.05
CA TYR A 300 17.07 4.16 0.89
C TYR A 300 18.32 4.60 0.13
N ASN A 301 18.57 5.91 0.07
CA ASN A 301 19.59 6.56 -0.77
C ASN A 301 19.52 6.18 -2.27
N GLY A 302 18.37 5.73 -2.75
CA GLY A 302 18.14 5.34 -4.14
C GLY A 302 17.07 6.18 -4.83
N GLY A 303 16.49 5.62 -5.89
CA GLY A 303 15.39 6.25 -6.63
C GLY A 303 14.22 6.58 -5.71
N GLN A 304 13.66 7.78 -5.84
CA GLN A 304 12.49 8.24 -5.10
C GLN A 304 11.33 8.40 -6.07
N PHE A 305 10.22 7.73 -5.79
CA PHE A 305 9.04 7.73 -6.63
C PHE A 305 7.82 8.13 -5.81
N ASP A 306 7.01 9.02 -6.37
CA ASP A 306 5.75 9.44 -5.76
C ASP A 306 4.59 9.34 -6.75
N ILE A 307 3.39 9.21 -6.19
CA ILE A 307 2.13 9.31 -6.94
C ILE A 307 1.49 10.64 -6.60
N SER A 308 0.87 11.30 -7.58
CA SER A 308 0.08 12.50 -7.35
C SER A 308 -1.39 12.12 -7.25
N LEU A 309 -2.08 12.51 -6.18
CA LEU A 309 -3.51 12.31 -6.03
C LEU A 309 -4.21 13.66 -5.87
N LEU A 310 -5.35 13.81 -6.53
CA LEU A 310 -6.27 14.94 -6.35
C LEU A 310 -7.67 14.36 -6.12
N VAL A 311 -8.28 14.72 -4.99
CA VAL A 311 -9.68 14.47 -4.70
C VAL A 311 -10.38 15.82 -4.61
N TRP A 312 -11.47 16.02 -5.35
CA TRP A 312 -12.22 17.28 -5.29
C TRP A 312 -13.69 17.08 -5.60
N LYS A 313 -14.51 17.99 -5.10
CA LYS A 313 -15.93 18.04 -5.34
C LYS A 313 -16.21 18.81 -6.62
N ASP A 314 -16.84 18.16 -7.59
CA ASP A 314 -17.29 18.79 -8.83
C ASP A 314 -18.36 19.85 -8.51
N PRO A 315 -18.14 21.14 -8.83
CA PRO A 315 -19.10 22.20 -8.56
C PRO A 315 -20.44 22.01 -9.29
N LYS A 316 -20.44 21.31 -10.43
CA LYS A 316 -21.63 21.17 -11.28
C LYS A 316 -22.58 20.08 -10.79
N HIS A 317 -22.05 18.92 -10.40
CA HIS A 317 -22.88 17.76 -10.02
C HIS A 317 -22.71 17.35 -8.54
N GLY A 318 -21.73 17.92 -7.83
CA GLY A 318 -21.47 17.66 -6.41
C GLY A 318 -20.76 16.34 -6.10
N ASN A 319 -20.42 15.54 -7.11
CA ASN A 319 -19.70 14.28 -6.92
C ASN A 319 -18.22 14.53 -6.59
N TRP A 320 -17.63 13.64 -5.80
CA TRP A 320 -16.21 13.70 -5.47
C TRP A 320 -15.40 12.92 -6.49
N TRP A 321 -14.55 13.60 -7.26
CA TRP A 321 -13.72 12.99 -8.28
C TRP A 321 -12.32 12.69 -7.76
N LEU A 322 -11.75 11.60 -8.26
CA LEU A 322 -10.38 11.18 -8.00
C LEU A 322 -9.58 11.25 -9.29
N GLU A 323 -8.46 11.94 -9.23
CA GLU A 323 -7.44 11.95 -10.27
C GLU A 323 -6.14 11.35 -9.73
N PHE A 324 -5.47 10.57 -10.59
CA PHE A 324 -4.20 9.92 -10.33
C PHE A 324 -3.13 10.42 -11.32
N GLY A 325 -1.93 10.67 -10.79
CA GLY A 325 -0.77 11.11 -11.55
C GLY A 325 -0.99 12.48 -12.21
N SER A 326 -0.57 12.59 -13.48
CA SER A 326 -0.58 13.84 -14.24
C SER A 326 -1.86 14.06 -15.06
N GLY A 327 -3.04 13.79 -14.49
CA GLY A 327 -4.32 14.08 -15.14
C GLY A 327 -5.25 12.90 -15.40
N VAL A 328 -4.91 11.68 -14.95
CA VAL A 328 -5.74 10.49 -15.22
C VAL A 328 -6.93 10.46 -14.27
N LEU A 329 -8.12 10.76 -14.80
CA LEU A 329 -9.37 10.69 -14.03
C LEU A 329 -9.71 9.23 -13.72
N VAL A 330 -9.58 8.86 -12.45
CA VAL A 330 -9.85 7.49 -11.99
C VAL A 330 -11.35 7.23 -12.05
N GLY A 331 -12.12 8.11 -11.43
CA GLY A 331 -13.56 7.98 -11.27
C GLY A 331 -14.09 8.91 -10.19
N TYR A 332 -15.28 8.61 -9.65
CA TYR A 332 -15.91 9.44 -8.64
C TYR A 332 -16.74 8.67 -7.62
N TRP A 333 -16.90 9.27 -6.44
CA TRP A 333 -17.92 8.91 -5.45
C TRP A 333 -19.14 9.82 -5.62
N PRO A 334 -20.33 9.25 -5.86
CA PRO A 334 -21.55 10.03 -5.92
C PRO A 334 -21.86 10.74 -4.60
N SER A 335 -22.33 11.98 -4.68
CA SER A 335 -22.64 12.81 -3.51
C SER A 335 -23.70 12.20 -2.58
N PHE A 336 -24.63 11.41 -3.13
CA PHE A 336 -25.71 10.79 -2.36
C PHE A 336 -25.23 9.75 -1.35
N LEU A 337 -23.99 9.24 -1.50
CA LEU A 337 -23.40 8.30 -0.53
C LEU A 337 -23.17 8.93 0.84
N PHE A 338 -23.02 10.25 0.85
CA PHE A 338 -22.58 11.02 1.99
C PHE A 338 -23.72 11.81 2.61
N THR A 339 -23.56 12.08 3.91
CA THR A 339 -24.38 13.01 4.69
C THR A 339 -23.68 14.36 4.72
N HIS A 340 -22.51 14.44 5.36
CA HIS A 340 -21.74 15.67 5.53
C HIS A 340 -20.91 16.05 4.30
N LEU A 341 -20.18 15.07 3.73
CA LEU A 341 -19.40 15.30 2.49
C LEU A 341 -20.30 15.59 1.28
N ARG A 342 -21.62 15.48 1.40
CA ARG A 342 -22.55 15.96 0.38
C ARG A 342 -22.41 17.46 0.15
N ASP A 343 -22.11 18.21 1.21
CA ASP A 343 -21.94 19.66 1.15
C ASP A 343 -20.47 20.01 0.95
N HIS A 344 -19.62 19.68 1.93
CA HIS A 344 -18.20 20.01 1.96
C HIS A 344 -17.42 19.17 3.00
N ALA A 345 -16.10 19.29 3.00
CA ALA A 345 -15.22 18.73 4.03
C ALA A 345 -14.86 19.79 5.08
N SER A 346 -14.71 19.36 6.34
CA SER A 346 -14.31 20.21 7.48
C SER A 346 -12.87 19.93 7.95
N MET A 347 -12.25 18.88 7.41
CA MET A 347 -10.86 18.53 7.67
C MET A 347 -10.26 17.80 6.48
N VAL A 348 -8.97 18.06 6.24
CA VAL A 348 -8.14 17.29 5.32
C VAL A 348 -6.93 16.79 6.10
N GLN A 349 -6.61 15.51 5.95
CA GLN A 349 -5.40 14.90 6.51
C GLN A 349 -4.55 14.25 5.43
N PHE A 350 -3.26 14.13 5.71
CA PHE A 350 -2.25 13.49 4.88
C PHE A 350 -1.30 12.74 5.81
N GLY A 351 -0.78 11.59 5.42
CA GLY A 351 0.23 10.89 6.22
C GLY A 351 0.05 9.40 6.28
N GLY A 352 0.66 8.81 7.31
CA GLY A 352 0.73 7.37 7.50
C GLY A 352 -0.16 6.87 8.63
N GLU A 353 -0.58 5.63 8.49
CA GLU A 353 -1.30 4.85 9.49
C GLU A 353 -0.77 3.42 9.48
N ILE A 354 -0.60 2.83 10.65
CA ILE A 354 -0.28 1.41 10.81
C ILE A 354 -1.27 0.77 11.79
N VAL A 355 -1.36 -0.57 11.73
CA VAL A 355 -2.00 -1.35 12.80
C VAL A 355 -0.94 -1.98 13.67
N ASN A 356 -1.02 -1.72 14.97
CA ASN A 356 -0.26 -2.41 16.00
C ASN A 356 -1.18 -3.43 16.69
N SER A 357 -1.01 -4.70 16.37
CA SER A 357 -1.80 -5.78 16.99
C SER A 357 -1.23 -6.26 18.33
N SER A 358 0.04 -5.91 18.63
CA SER A 358 0.77 -6.28 19.86
C SER A 358 0.55 -7.73 20.34
N PRO A 359 0.65 -8.76 19.47
CA PRO A 359 0.24 -10.12 19.81
C PRO A 359 1.12 -10.76 20.91
N SER A 360 2.36 -10.27 21.06
CA SER A 360 3.34 -10.74 22.05
C SER A 360 3.53 -9.77 23.23
N GLY A 361 2.67 -8.75 23.36
CA GLY A 361 2.77 -7.72 24.41
C GLY A 361 3.84 -6.64 24.18
N PHE A 362 4.59 -6.72 23.08
CA PHE A 362 5.52 -5.68 22.64
C PHE A 362 4.93 -4.87 21.48
N HIS A 363 5.46 -3.67 21.26
CA HIS A 363 5.11 -2.88 20.09
C HIS A 363 5.39 -3.63 18.79
N THR A 364 4.55 -3.43 17.76
CA THR A 364 4.77 -4.04 16.44
C THR A 364 6.08 -3.56 15.79
N SER A 365 6.73 -4.44 15.01
CA SER A 365 7.82 -4.08 14.10
C SER A 365 7.33 -3.64 12.72
N THR A 366 6.02 -3.40 12.54
CA THR A 366 5.47 -2.86 11.30
C THR A 366 6.02 -1.48 11.06
N GLN A 367 6.59 -1.27 9.87
CA GLN A 367 7.20 -0.02 9.46
C GLN A 367 6.12 0.94 8.93
N MET A 368 6.26 2.24 9.23
CA MET A 368 5.45 3.29 8.60
C MET A 368 6.28 4.00 7.52
N GLY A 369 5.68 4.24 6.35
CA GLY A 369 6.36 4.92 5.24
C GLY A 369 7.57 4.14 4.76
N SER A 370 8.77 4.70 4.94
CA SER A 370 10.04 4.04 4.57
C SER A 370 10.61 3.13 5.67
N GLY A 371 10.02 3.14 6.87
CA GLY A 371 10.62 2.51 8.06
C GLY A 371 11.67 3.38 8.78
N HIS A 372 11.90 4.61 8.29
CA HIS A 372 12.86 5.56 8.86
C HIS A 372 12.17 6.80 9.41
N PHE A 373 12.75 7.37 10.47
CA PHE A 373 12.25 8.59 11.10
C PHE A 373 12.38 9.80 10.18
N ALA A 374 11.48 10.77 10.32
CA ALA A 374 11.36 11.99 9.55
C ALA A 374 12.65 12.83 9.51
N GLY A 375 13.43 12.82 10.59
CA GLY A 375 14.69 13.55 10.69
C GLY A 375 15.78 13.12 9.71
N GLU A 376 15.65 11.95 9.07
CA GLU A 376 16.61 11.51 8.04
C GLU A 376 16.43 12.22 6.68
N GLY A 377 15.25 12.76 6.40
CA GLY A 377 14.97 13.61 5.24
C GLY A 377 14.91 12.87 3.89
N PHE A 378 15.06 13.64 2.80
CA PHE A 378 14.88 13.16 1.43
C PHE A 378 15.84 12.01 1.08
N GLY A 379 15.32 11.00 0.40
CA GLY A 379 16.06 9.80 0.03
C GLY A 379 16.04 8.70 1.08
N LYS A 380 15.52 8.98 2.30
CA LYS A 380 15.58 8.06 3.44
C LYS A 380 14.23 7.94 4.15
N SER A 381 13.64 9.07 4.50
CA SER A 381 12.30 9.15 5.10
C SER A 381 11.23 9.21 4.04
N SER A 382 10.05 8.69 4.34
CA SER A 382 8.89 8.91 3.49
C SER A 382 8.45 10.37 3.56
N TYR A 383 7.84 10.87 2.49
CA TYR A 383 7.40 12.26 2.40
C TYR A 383 6.06 12.43 1.70
N PHE A 384 5.44 13.55 2.06
CA PHE A 384 4.35 14.19 1.33
C PHE A 384 4.83 15.56 0.88
N ARG A 385 4.55 15.94 -0.36
CA ARG A 385 4.89 17.26 -0.90
C ARG A 385 3.78 17.80 -1.79
N ASN A 386 3.89 19.08 -2.15
CA ASN A 386 2.91 19.80 -2.96
C ASN A 386 1.50 19.75 -2.34
N LEU A 387 1.42 19.92 -1.02
CA LEU A 387 0.15 19.86 -0.31
C LEU A 387 -0.71 21.09 -0.61
N GLN A 388 -1.91 20.85 -1.11
CA GLN A 388 -2.87 21.86 -1.51
C GLN A 388 -4.29 21.43 -1.14
N ILE A 389 -5.18 22.41 -0.97
CA ILE A 389 -6.63 22.20 -0.87
C ILE A 389 -7.34 22.83 -2.06
N VAL A 390 -8.57 22.38 -2.31
CA VAL A 390 -9.50 23.04 -3.21
C VAL A 390 -10.46 23.88 -2.36
N ASP A 391 -10.56 25.17 -2.67
CA ASP A 391 -11.42 26.11 -1.98
C ASP A 391 -12.80 26.27 -2.68
N TRP A 392 -13.59 27.24 -2.21
CA TRP A 392 -15.00 27.41 -2.59
C TRP A 392 -15.21 27.83 -4.04
N ASP A 393 -14.23 28.48 -4.69
CA ASP A 393 -14.33 28.91 -6.09
C ASP A 393 -13.71 27.88 -7.05
N ASN A 394 -13.46 26.67 -6.54
CA ASN A 394 -12.83 25.56 -7.24
C ASN A 394 -11.38 25.89 -7.65
N SER A 395 -10.60 26.54 -6.78
CA SER A 395 -9.18 26.83 -7.01
C SER A 395 -8.27 25.95 -6.14
N LEU A 396 -7.15 25.51 -6.71
CA LEU A 396 -6.09 24.85 -5.95
C LEU A 396 -5.22 25.88 -5.24
N VAL A 397 -5.27 25.88 -3.91
CA VAL A 397 -4.51 26.81 -3.07
C VAL A 397 -3.56 26.07 -2.12
N PRO A 398 -2.38 26.64 -1.81
CA PRO A 398 -1.49 26.07 -0.80
C PRO A 398 -2.14 26.00 0.58
N LEU A 399 -1.71 25.06 1.42
CA LEU A 399 -2.11 25.04 2.83
C LEU A 399 -1.59 26.29 3.56
N SER A 400 -2.44 26.93 4.36
CA SER A 400 -2.09 28.11 5.17
C SER A 400 -1.63 27.77 6.59
N ASN A 401 -2.10 26.65 7.16
CA ASN A 401 -1.87 26.28 8.56
C ASN A 401 -1.73 24.76 8.74
N LEU A 402 -0.73 24.17 8.09
CA LEU A 402 -0.44 22.74 8.24
C LEU A 402 0.01 22.45 9.67
N LYS A 403 -0.76 21.63 10.39
CA LYS A 403 -0.39 21.07 11.69
C LYS A 403 0.09 19.65 11.51
N VAL A 404 1.02 19.20 12.35
CA VAL A 404 1.50 17.81 12.34
C VAL A 404 1.28 17.16 13.70
N LEU A 405 0.99 15.86 13.69
CA LEU A 405 0.73 15.03 14.86
C LEU A 405 1.28 13.63 14.64
N ALA A 406 1.96 13.08 15.63
CA ALA A 406 2.26 11.65 15.71
C ALA A 406 1.78 11.11 17.06
N ASP A 407 1.06 10.00 17.04
CA ASP A 407 0.48 9.39 18.26
C ASP A 407 1.60 8.89 19.20
N HIS A 408 2.62 8.24 18.63
CA HIS A 408 3.80 7.75 19.35
C HIS A 408 5.09 8.16 18.63
N PRO A 409 5.61 9.38 18.87
CA PRO A 409 6.80 9.92 18.20
C PRO A 409 8.07 9.07 18.31
N ASN A 410 8.20 8.24 19.35
CA ASN A 410 9.34 7.33 19.51
C ASN A 410 9.28 6.10 18.59
N CYS A 411 8.09 5.76 18.09
CA CYS A 411 7.82 4.63 17.20
C CYS A 411 7.77 5.11 15.75
N TYR A 412 7.04 6.22 15.53
CA TYR A 412 6.85 6.90 14.25
C TYR A 412 6.77 8.40 14.48
N ASP A 413 7.54 9.20 13.75
CA ASP A 413 7.54 10.65 13.88
C ASP A 413 7.18 11.36 12.56
N ILE A 414 7.03 12.68 12.66
CA ILE A 414 6.67 13.56 11.55
C ILE A 414 7.31 14.93 11.74
N GLN A 415 7.81 15.51 10.65
CA GLN A 415 8.38 16.85 10.63
C GLN A 415 7.93 17.61 9.38
N GLY A 416 7.19 18.71 9.60
CA GLY A 416 6.70 19.59 8.55
C GLY A 416 7.70 20.65 8.10
N GLY A 417 7.49 21.19 6.90
CA GLY A 417 8.26 22.29 6.35
C GLY A 417 7.58 22.96 5.15
N VAL A 418 8.11 24.12 4.75
CA VAL A 418 7.68 24.88 3.58
C VAL A 418 8.91 25.34 2.79
N ASN A 419 8.91 25.14 1.48
CA ASN A 419 9.89 25.75 0.57
C ASN A 419 9.31 25.97 -0.84
N GLY A 420 10.01 26.72 -1.69
CA GLY A 420 9.53 27.08 -3.02
C GLY A 420 9.48 25.93 -4.05
N VAL A 421 10.09 24.77 -3.76
CA VAL A 421 10.14 23.62 -4.67
C VAL A 421 9.06 22.59 -4.33
N TRP A 422 8.82 22.34 -3.04
CA TRP A 422 7.88 21.33 -2.55
C TRP A 422 6.58 21.94 -2.00
N GLY A 423 6.47 23.26 -1.94
CA GLY A 423 5.37 23.93 -1.27
C GLY A 423 5.32 23.55 0.21
N ASN A 424 4.11 23.30 0.73
CA ASN A 424 3.93 22.62 2.01
C ASN A 424 4.29 21.13 1.86
N TYR A 425 5.11 20.63 2.78
CA TYR A 425 5.56 19.24 2.80
C TYR A 425 5.79 18.75 4.23
N PHE A 426 5.95 17.44 4.38
CA PHE A 426 6.49 16.85 5.60
C PHE A 426 7.21 15.55 5.29
N TYR A 427 8.17 15.20 6.14
CA TYR A 427 8.70 13.84 6.24
C TYR A 427 7.99 13.11 7.37
N TYR A 428 7.80 11.80 7.22
CA TYR A 428 7.19 10.96 8.25
C TYR A 428 7.68 9.52 8.12
N GLY A 429 7.50 8.75 9.19
CA GLY A 429 7.74 7.32 9.19
C GLY A 429 8.39 6.85 10.49
N GLY A 430 8.82 5.59 10.48
CA GLY A 430 9.55 5.01 11.59
C GLY A 430 9.53 3.49 11.55
N PRO A 431 10.43 2.85 12.30
CA PRO A 431 10.62 1.41 12.26
C PRO A 431 9.56 0.65 13.07
N GLY A 432 8.69 1.34 13.82
CA GLY A 432 7.89 0.74 14.87
C GLY A 432 8.77 0.38 16.05
N ARG A 433 8.80 -0.90 16.42
CA ARG A 433 9.54 -1.41 17.58
C ARG A 433 11.04 -1.06 17.52
N ASN A 434 11.54 -0.37 18.53
CA ASN A 434 12.95 0.01 18.68
C ASN A 434 13.30 0.29 20.15
N SER A 435 14.55 0.67 20.46
CA SER A 435 14.99 0.91 21.84
C SER A 435 14.24 2.02 22.58
N ARG A 436 13.64 2.98 21.86
CA ARG A 436 12.78 4.05 22.40
C ARG A 436 11.29 3.72 22.35
N CYS A 437 10.93 2.59 21.71
CA CYS A 437 9.58 2.09 21.53
C CYS A 437 9.57 0.54 21.64
N PRO A 438 9.65 0.00 22.86
CA PRO A 438 10.01 -1.41 23.10
C PRO A 438 8.95 -2.47 22.75
#